data_AF-A0A1G2CGS5-F1
#
_entry.id   AF-A0A1G2CGS5-F1
#
_cell.length_a   1.000
_cell.length_b   1.000
_cell.length_c   1.000
_cell.angle_alpha   90.00
_cell.angle_beta   90.00
_cell.angle_gamma   90.00
#
_symmetry.space_group_name_H-M   'P 1'
#
loop_
_entity.id
_entity.type
_entity.pdbx_description
1 polymer ?
#
loop_
_entity_poly.entity_id
_entity_poly.type
_entity_poly.pdbx_seq_one_letter_code
_entity_poly.pdbx_strand_id
1 'polypeptide(L)' 'MNKKSGPLPLRKGEWGNAEIRAALGIASRTVVKYMSELEKEGKVAQIGNTGRGVVYKESD' A
#
# COMPACT_ATOMS: atom_id res chain seq x y z
N MET A 1 17.62 9.10 -21.27
CA MET A 1 16.32 8.66 -20.72
C MET A 1 16.41 8.67 -19.21
N ASN A 2 15.77 9.62 -18.53
CA ASN A 2 15.64 9.58 -17.07
C ASN A 2 14.60 8.52 -16.74
N LYS A 3 15.04 7.34 -16.26
CA LYS A 3 14.13 6.39 -15.61
C LYS A 3 13.63 7.08 -14.35
N LYS A 4 12.45 7.71 -14.38
CA LYS A 4 11.77 8.09 -13.14
C LYS A 4 11.47 6.78 -12.43
N SER A 5 12.28 6.46 -11.43
CA SER A 5 12.00 5.38 -10.49
C SER A 5 10.58 5.58 -9.97
N GLY A 6 9.73 4.58 -10.19
CA GLY A 6 8.37 4.57 -9.66
C GLY A 6 8.39 4.70 -8.12
N PRO A 7 7.23 4.91 -7.51
CA PRO A 7 7.14 5.00 -6.05
C PRO A 7 7.74 3.76 -5.41
N LEU A 8 8.57 4.01 -4.39
CA LEU A 8 9.28 3.00 -3.63
C LEU A 8 8.47 2.63 -2.39
N PRO A 9 8.62 1.39 -1.88
CA PRO A 9 8.06 1.03 -0.59
C PRO A 9 8.69 1.85 0.55
N LEU A 10 7.95 2.04 1.65
CA LEU A 10 8.41 2.76 2.84
C LEU A 10 9.61 2.05 3.48
N ARG A 11 9.54 0.73 3.53
CA ARG A 11 10.61 -0.21 3.92
C ARG A 11 10.44 -1.50 3.12
N LYS A 12 11.40 -2.43 3.18
CA LYS A 12 11.30 -3.69 2.43
C LYS A 12 9.98 -4.42 2.75
N GLY A 13 9.09 -4.48 1.76
CA GLY A 13 7.77 -5.13 1.89
C GLY A 13 6.68 -4.30 2.59
N GLU A 14 6.97 -3.06 3.01
CA GLU A 14 6.02 -2.19 3.71
C GLU A 14 5.54 -1.05 2.80
N TRP A 15 4.23 -0.93 2.65
CA TRP A 15 3.60 0.03 1.74
C TRP A 15 2.48 0.81 2.41
N GLY A 16 2.51 2.14 2.28
CA GLY A 16 1.42 3.00 2.71
C GLY A 16 0.43 3.28 1.59
N ASN A 17 -0.72 3.84 1.96
CA ASN A 17 -1.78 4.20 1.00
C ASN A 17 -1.30 5.18 -0.09
N ALA A 18 -0.35 6.07 0.23
CA ALA A 18 0.18 7.05 -0.72
C ALA A 18 1.08 6.37 -1.76
N GLU A 19 1.94 5.46 -1.33
CA GLU A 19 2.87 4.72 -2.19
C GLU A 19 2.09 3.77 -3.11
N ILE A 20 1.09 3.05 -2.56
CA ILE A 20 0.22 2.15 -3.33
C ILE A 20 -0.59 2.93 -4.37
N ARG A 21 -1.15 4.09 -3.98
CA ARG A 21 -1.85 4.98 -4.91
C ARG A 21 -0.95 5.42 -6.05
N ALA A 22 0.26 5.86 -5.73
CA ALA A 22 1.21 6.31 -6.74
C ALA A 22 1.65 5.15 -7.65
N ALA A 23 1.80 3.94 -7.10
CA ALA A 23 2.26 2.77 -7.83
C ALA A 23 1.21 2.26 -8.81
N LEU A 24 -0.05 2.23 -8.38
CA LEU A 24 -1.17 1.70 -9.17
C LEU A 24 -1.88 2.79 -10.00
N GLY A 25 -1.62 4.07 -9.73
CA GLY A 25 -2.28 5.18 -10.42
C GLY A 25 -3.79 5.29 -10.15
N ILE A 26 -4.28 4.76 -9.03
CA ILE A 26 -5.70 4.71 -8.69
C ILE A 26 -6.08 5.68 -7.55
N ALA A 27 -7.37 5.97 -7.42
CA ALA A 27 -7.87 6.85 -6.37
C ALA A 27 -7.64 6.27 -4.96
N SER A 28 -7.41 7.13 -3.96
CA SER A 28 -7.18 6.72 -2.56
C SER A 28 -8.31 5.85 -2.00
N ARG A 29 -9.57 6.12 -2.35
CA ARG A 29 -10.71 5.29 -1.93
C ARG A 29 -10.61 3.86 -2.50
N THR A 30 -10.13 3.73 -3.74
CA THR A 30 -9.93 2.43 -4.37
C THR A 30 -8.80 1.66 -3.68
N VAL A 31 -7.70 2.33 -3.31
CA VAL A 31 -6.62 1.72 -2.53
C VAL A 31 -7.16 1.17 -1.20
N VAL A 32 -7.87 1.99 -0.42
CA VAL A 32 -8.40 1.55 0.89
C VAL A 32 -9.33 0.36 0.74
N LYS A 33 -10.24 0.39 -0.24
CA LYS A 33 -11.13 -0.75 -0.51
C LYS A 33 -10.33 -1.99 -0.89
N TYR A 34 -9.40 -1.87 -1.82
CA TYR A 34 -8.60 -2.99 -2.31
C TYR A 34 -7.74 -3.63 -1.22
N MET A 35 -7.01 -2.81 -0.45
CA MET A 35 -6.17 -3.31 0.64
C MET A 35 -6.99 -3.94 1.77
N SER A 36 -8.20 -3.42 2.06
CA SER A 36 -9.10 -4.03 3.03
C SER A 36 -9.59 -5.42 2.59
N GLU A 37 -9.85 -5.62 1.30
CA GLU A 37 -10.20 -6.97 0.79
C GLU A 37 -9.00 -7.92 0.85
N LEU A 38 -7.79 -7.46 0.49
CA LEU A 38 -6.58 -8.27 0.61
C LEU A 38 -6.28 -8.67 2.06
N GLU A 39 -6.55 -7.78 3.02
CA GLU A 39 -6.41 -8.06 4.45
C GLU A 39 -7.42 -9.10 4.94
N LYS A 40 -8.69 -9.01 4.50
CA LYS A 40 -9.72 -10.03 4.78
C LYS A 40 -9.35 -11.40 4.21
N GLU A 41 -8.72 -11.41 3.04
CA GLU A 41 -8.20 -12.63 2.40
C GLU A 41 -6.90 -13.13 3.05
N GLY A 42 -6.35 -12.40 4.03
CA GLY A 42 -5.12 -12.77 4.73
C GLY A 42 -3.85 -12.57 3.90
N LYS A 43 -3.90 -11.93 2.73
CA LYS A 43 -2.74 -11.73 1.83
C LYS A 43 -1.81 -10.62 2.31
N VAL A 44 -2.36 -9.66 3.04
CA VAL A 44 -1.60 -8.57 3.66
C VAL A 44 -2.09 -8.37 5.09
N ALA A 45 -1.24 -7.78 5.92
CA ALA A 45 -1.61 -7.33 7.26
C ALA A 45 -1.42 -5.82 7.36
N GLN A 46 -2.43 -5.10 7.88
CA GLN A 46 -2.24 -3.71 8.26
C GLN A 46 -1.39 -3.64 9.54
N ILE A 47 -0.22 -3.00 9.44
CA ILE A 47 0.71 -2.77 10.55
C ILE A 47 0.81 -1.26 10.82
N GLY A 48 -0.19 -0.69 11.48
CA GLY A 48 -0.19 0.73 11.82
C GLY A 48 -1.54 1.31 12.21
N ASN A 49 -1.54 2.61 12.54
CA ASN A 49 -2.74 3.35 12.94
C ASN A 49 -3.62 3.68 11.74
N THR A 50 -4.89 3.96 12.01
CA THR A 50 -5.85 4.44 11.01
C THR A 50 -5.44 5.80 10.42
N GLY A 51 -5.87 6.07 9.17
CA GLY A 51 -5.62 7.34 8.49
C GLY A 51 -4.26 7.41 7.78
N ARG A 52 -3.49 8.49 8.01
CA ARG A 52 -2.22 8.75 7.29
C ARG A 52 -1.07 7.82 7.69
N GLY A 53 -1.20 7.07 8.79
CA GLY A 53 -0.19 6.14 9.28
C GLY A 53 -0.45 4.67 8.92
N VAL A 54 -1.40 4.40 8.02
CA VAL A 54 -1.69 3.03 7.57
C VAL A 54 -0.54 2.52 6.72
N VAL A 55 -0.02 1.36 7.13
CA VAL A 55 1.03 0.61 6.42
C VAL A 55 0.57 -0.84 6.28
N TYR A 56 0.86 -1.45 5.14
CA TYR A 56 0.58 -2.85 4.86
C TYR A 56 1.87 -3.61 4.63
N LYS A 57 1.88 -4.87 5.04
CA LYS A 57 2.93 -5.84 4.77
C LYS A 57 2.32 -7.12 4.20
N GLU A 58 3.04 -7.80 3.30
CA GLU A 58 2.68 -9.14 2.85
C GLU A 58 2.59 -10.09 4.05
N SER A 59 1.53 -10.90 4.09
CA SER A 59 1.40 -11.99 5.04
C SER A 59 2.16 -13.20 4.50
N ASP A 60 2.82 -13.96 5.39
CA ASP A 60 3.47 -15.24 5.05
C ASP A 60 2.49 -16.26 4.45
#